data_AF-K5DN45-F1
#
_entry.id   AF-K5DN45-F1
#
_cell.length_a   1.000
_cell.length_b   1.000
_cell.length_c   1.000
_cell.angle_alpha   90.00
_cell.angle_beta   90.00
_cell.angle_gamma   90.00
#
_symmetry.space_group_name_H-M   'P 1'
#
loop_
_entity.id
_entity.type
_entity.pdbx_description
1 polymer ?
#
loop_
_entity_poly.entity_id
_entity_poly.type
_entity_poly.pdbx_seq_one_letter_code
_entity_poly.pdbx_strand_id
1 'polypeptide(L)' 'MSIDLSDLRNLPVSEKLRIVEALWDDIGASEEPVVLQPWQRDEARRRSNELKADPSIAIDRAELWRRVNG' A
#
# COMPACT_ATOMS: atom_id res chain seq x y z
N MET A 1 10.59 20.17 13.41
CA MET A 1 11.79 19.65 12.72
C MET A 1 11.42 19.49 11.26
N SER A 2 12.16 20.09 10.33
CA SER A 2 11.90 19.94 8.87
C SER A 2 12.77 18.80 8.35
N ILE A 3 12.17 17.81 7.70
CA ILE A 3 12.90 16.75 7.00
C ILE A 3 13.16 17.25 5.58
N ASP A 4 14.41 17.24 5.12
CA ASP A 4 14.75 17.53 3.74
C ASP A 4 14.58 16.26 2.88
N LEU A 5 13.72 16.31 1.88
CA LEU A 5 13.50 15.21 0.94
C LEU A 5 14.76 14.89 0.11
N SER A 6 15.70 15.82 0.02
CA SER A 6 16.99 15.62 -0.65
C SER A 6 17.86 14.62 0.13
N ASP A 7 17.83 14.68 1.46
CA ASP A 7 18.55 13.74 2.32
C ASP A 7 17.95 12.34 2.20
N LEU A 8 16.61 12.22 2.22
CA LEU A 8 15.92 10.95 1.99
C LEU A 8 16.28 10.33 0.64
N ARG A 9 16.43 11.15 -0.41
CA ARG A 9 16.79 10.69 -1.76
C ARG A 9 18.21 10.14 -1.84
N ASN A 10 19.13 10.61 -1.00
CA ASN A 10 20.53 10.17 -0.98
C ASN A 10 20.76 8.88 -0.18
N LEU A 11 19.77 8.40 0.57
CA LEU A 11 19.88 7.17 1.35
C LEU A 11 20.03 5.90 0.48
N PRO A 12 20.74 4.87 0.97
CA PRO A 12 20.67 3.52 0.41
C PRO A 12 19.23 3.01 0.38
N VAL A 13 18.91 2.13 -0.59
CA VAL A 13 17.56 1.56 -0.75
C VAL A 13 17.08 0.87 0.53
N SER A 14 17.95 0.15 1.22
CA SER A 14 17.61 -0.53 2.47
C SER A 14 17.17 0.44 3.57
N GLU A 15 17.83 1.60 3.70
CA GLU A 15 17.44 2.62 4.69
C GLU A 15 16.12 3.30 4.31
N LYS A 16 15.92 3.58 3.01
CA LYS A 16 14.64 4.10 2.52
C LYS A 16 13.48 3.16 2.86
N LEU A 17 13.67 1.86 2.65
CA LEU A 17 12.64 0.86 2.95
C LEU A 17 12.33 0.81 4.46
N ARG A 18 13.33 0.85 5.33
CA ARG A 18 13.10 0.93 6.78
C ARG A 18 12.30 2.16 7.19
N ILE A 19 12.56 3.31 6.57
CA ILE A 19 11.78 4.53 6.84
C ILE A 19 10.33 4.37 6.37
N VAL A 20 10.12 3.78 5.19
CA VAL A 20 8.77 3.48 4.68
C VAL A 20 8.03 2.53 5.62
N GLU A 21 8.68 1.47 6.09
CA GLU A 21 8.11 0.52 7.06
C GLU A 21 7.75 1.21 8.38
N ALA A 22 8.67 2.02 8.94
CA ALA A 22 8.42 2.74 10.18
C ALA A 22 7.25 3.74 10.07
N LEU A 23 7.15 4.46 8.95
CA LEU A 23 6.02 5.35 8.69
C LEU A 23 4.71 4.57 8.51
N TRP A 24 4.77 3.40 7.88
CA TRP A 24 3.60 2.54 7.70
C TRP A 24 3.07 2.00 9.03
N ASP A 25 3.97 1.57 9.92
CA ASP A 25 3.61 1.14 11.27
C ASP A 25 3.02 2.29 12.10
N ASP A 26 3.58 3.50 12.00
CA ASP A 26 3.07 4.70 12.68
C ASP A 26 1.66 5.08 12.20
N ILE A 27 1.42 5.03 10.89
CA ILE A 27 0.07 5.24 10.31
C ILE A 27 -0.92 4.22 10.88
N GLY A 28 -0.51 2.94 11.00
CA GLY A 28 -1.36 1.88 11.55
C GLY A 28 -1.64 2.02 13.05
N ALA A 29 -0.74 2.66 13.80
CA ALA A 29 -0.90 2.94 15.22
C ALA A 29 -1.69 4.23 15.51
N SER A 30 -1.86 5.09 14.51
CA SER A 30 -2.57 6.36 14.65
C SER A 30 -4.08 6.17 14.81
N GLU A 31 -4.69 6.96 15.70
CA GLU A 31 -6.16 7.09 15.80
C GLU A 31 -6.73 8.16 14.83
N GLU A 32 -5.87 8.82 14.06
CA GLU A 32 -6.29 9.84 13.10
C GLU A 32 -7.21 9.23 12.04
N PRO A 33 -8.43 9.77 11.85
CA PRO A 33 -9.37 9.19 10.91
C PRO A 33 -8.91 9.44 9.46
N VAL A 34 -8.77 8.37 8.69
CA VAL A 34 -8.55 8.47 7.25
C VAL A 34 -9.81 9.01 6.58
N VAL A 35 -9.74 10.25 6.09
CA VAL A 35 -10.87 10.91 5.39
C VAL A 35 -11.01 10.34 3.98
N LEU A 36 -11.93 9.39 3.83
CA LEU A 36 -12.27 8.84 2.53
C LEU A 36 -13.27 9.72 1.78
N GLN A 37 -12.91 10.08 0.55
CA GLN A 37 -13.79 10.76 -0.40
C GLN A 37 -14.83 9.76 -0.96
N PRO A 38 -16.03 10.21 -1.36
CA PRO A 38 -17.07 9.33 -1.90
C PRO A 38 -16.58 8.42 -3.03
N TRP A 39 -15.83 8.99 -3.99
CA TRP A 39 -15.31 8.24 -5.14
C TRP A 39 -14.37 7.08 -4.75
N GLN A 40 -13.64 7.18 -3.63
CA GLN A 40 -12.76 6.11 -3.16
C GLN A 40 -13.59 4.91 -2.67
N ARG A 41 -14.72 5.17 -2.02
CA ARG A 41 -15.65 4.12 -1.58
C ARG A 41 -16.34 3.47 -2.77
N ASP A 42 -16.73 4.28 -3.76
CA ASP A 42 -17.37 3.78 -4.98
C ASP A 42 -16.40 2.90 -5.79
N GLU A 43 -15.14 3.32 -5.92
CA GLU A 43 -14.11 2.54 -6.59
C GLU A 43 -13.82 1.21 -5.87
N ALA A 44 -13.71 1.22 -4.54
CA ALA A 44 -13.54 0.00 -3.76
C ALA A 44 -14.71 -0.98 -3.97
N ARG A 45 -15.95 -0.46 -4.01
CA ARG A 45 -17.15 -1.26 -4.27
C ARG A 45 -17.15 -1.82 -5.70
N ARG A 46 -16.79 -1.01 -6.70
CA ARG A 46 -16.68 -1.43 -8.10
C ARG A 46 -15.71 -2.60 -8.25
N ARG A 47 -14.48 -2.47 -7.73
CA ARG A 47 -13.46 -3.55 -7.80
C ARG A 47 -13.90 -4.81 -7.07
N SER A 48 -14.56 -4.67 -5.92
CA SER A 48 -15.10 -5.81 -5.18
C SER A 48 -16.16 -6.56 -5.99
N ASN A 49 -17.06 -5.84 -6.67
CA ASN A 49 -18.08 -6.44 -7.53
C ASN A 49 -17.49 -7.09 -8.77
N GLU A 50 -16.50 -6.46 -9.40
CA GLU A 50 -15.77 -7.03 -10.55
C GLU A 50 -15.09 -8.35 -10.17
N LEU A 51 -14.38 -8.40 -9.04
CA LEU A 51 -13.75 -9.63 -8.57
C LEU A 51 -14.76 -10.74 -8.24
N LYS A 52 -15.94 -10.38 -7.72
CA LYS A 52 -17.01 -11.36 -7.46
C LYS A 52 -17.62 -11.90 -8.75
N ALA A 53 -17.77 -11.04 -9.76
CA ALA A 53 -18.32 -11.41 -11.06
C ALA A 53 -17.34 -12.25 -11.88
N ASP A 54 -16.05 -11.93 -11.80
CA ASP A 54 -14.97 -12.66 -12.46
C ASP A 54 -13.79 -12.85 -11.50
N PRO A 55 -13.74 -13.97 -10.76
CA PRO A 55 -12.61 -14.29 -9.89
C PRO A 55 -11.27 -14.44 -10.62
N SER A 56 -11.27 -14.66 -11.94
CA SER A 56 -10.05 -14.92 -12.73
C SER A 56 -9.19 -13.67 -12.95
N ILE A 57 -9.74 -12.47 -12.68
CA ILE A 57 -9.00 -11.20 -12.77
C ILE A 57 -7.94 -11.05 -11.68
N ALA A 58 -8.00 -11.87 -10.63
CA ALA A 58 -7.03 -11.88 -9.54
C ALA A 58 -6.32 -13.23 -9.47
N ILE A 59 -5.13 -13.19 -8.88
CA ILE A 59 -4.35 -14.39 -8.55
C ILE A 59 -4.49 -14.69 -7.06
N ASP A 60 -4.42 -15.97 -6.72
CA ASP A 60 -4.37 -16.37 -5.32
C ASP A 60 -3.01 -16.03 -4.68
N ARG A 61 -2.95 -16.19 -3.36
CA ARG A 61 -1.74 -15.95 -2.57
C ARG A 61 -0.56 -16.80 -3.03
N ALA A 62 -0.80 -18.05 -3.46
CA ALA A 62 0.28 -18.96 -3.84
C ALA A 62 0.92 -18.53 -5.16
N GLU A 63 0.10 -18.16 -6.15
CA GLU A 63 0.54 -17.61 -7.42
C GLU A 63 1.22 -16.24 -7.25
N LEU A 64 0.71 -15.38 -6.37
CA LEU A 64 1.36 -14.09 -6.04
C LEU A 64 2.81 -14.31 -5.58
N TRP A 65 3.03 -15.16 -4.58
CA TRP A 65 4.38 -15.40 -4.05
C TRP A 65 5.28 -16.15 -5.03
N ARG A 66 4.72 -17.01 -5.88
CA ARG A 66 5.48 -17.65 -6.96
C ARG A 66 6.10 -16.60 -7.90
N ARG A 67 5.35 -15.55 -8.25
CA ARG A 67 5.85 -14.45 -9.10
C ARG A 67 6.87 -13.55 -8.40
N VAL A 68 6.66 -13.28 -7.12
CA VAL A 68 7.58 -12.44 -6.33
C VAL A 68 8.93 -13.12 -6.13
N ASN A 69 8.93 -14.44 -5.90
CA ASN A 69 10.14 -15.18 -5.58
C ASN A 69 11.02 -15.50 -6.81
N GLY A 70 10.46 -15.42 -8.03
CA GLY A 70 11.15 -15.76 -9.28
C GLY A 70 11.13 -17.25 -9.58
#